data_AF-A0A6S6SG38-F1
#
_entry.id   AF-A0A6S6SG38-F1
#
_cell.length_a   1.000
_cell.length_b   1.000
_cell.length_c   1.000
_cell.angle_alpha   90.00
_cell.angle_beta   90.00
_cell.angle_gamma   90.00
#
_symmetry.space_group_name_H-M   'P 1'
#
loop_
_entity.id
_entity.type
_entity.pdbx_description
1 polymer ?
#
loop_
_entity_poly.entity_id
_entity_poly.type
_entity_poly.pdbx_seq_one_letter_code
_entity_poly.pdbx_strand_id
1 'polypeptide(L)'
;MQFIKNIKFTFLGFVLSILLPLITMIILFMAIFNYNSSHDTILDGFNKKLLAIATVSSSFIEGEKHETIAIAKEMSSFTYDEKSHTLYAFSIEPMLYRINTLKGAAIAIEGFNKKQLSTYRIYDMTNHSNQKLLYAVTYNKEVLSLNLETKQITIIKKLNFLAEGIAYFKNKLYLSSNTSLYELKNNKVHFLQKYAYPIKSLSVSNEILYGINSKNNTLFSIDTKTLLLKDNIAEKFPLENGKIYHLAVSKDYFYTGRNHLILYERNSSNSIQDDFSRLYRDETSILYQHYIEPMTEIKMALNLSYHYTFNLLYGDSENNCFYIMDVNEGNEYTPIGSYDNMSTKDLTGAENVILRNETYVSDIKLWKKWGLLKVAYAGIKNKSNEVVAVTGADIDVSIISKKTKEALILSILIGILALIIGILASYFIAMKIIRPIETLKTSALKIAAGNYGDNVLIQSPKELQELSIEFNQMSSELASTVNNNEYETLETSNENHNAKRKLSELFIKNDTDLQITGLRESHHLVGLVEYENTVYIYAIDEVCHSLLEVYKKRVIINTLLEKAILSNTLLDLSHAFKFTNLFSIDKENLKIINNLYQNFLIPIKENEQSKTIVIKDIKILITKKEKLS
;
A
#
# COMPACT_ATOMS: atom_id res chain seq x y z
N MET A 1 41.97 -2.12 -17.15
CA MET A 1 41.85 -0.79 -17.81
C MET A 1 42.46 -0.71 -19.23
N GLN A 2 42.87 -1.81 -19.88
CA GLN A 2 43.42 -1.76 -21.25
C GLN A 2 42.38 -1.96 -22.37
N PHE A 3 41.18 -2.46 -22.06
CA PHE A 3 40.12 -2.70 -23.05
C PHE A 3 39.48 -1.41 -23.61
N ILE A 4 39.53 -0.30 -22.86
CA ILE A 4 38.88 0.98 -23.25
C ILE A 4 39.77 1.81 -24.19
N LYS A 5 41.09 1.58 -24.21
CA LYS A 5 42.06 2.47 -24.89
C LYS A 5 42.09 2.35 -26.43
N ASN A 6 41.45 1.32 -26.99
CA ASN A 6 41.46 1.04 -28.45
C ASN A 6 40.10 1.23 -29.14
N ILE A 7 39.08 1.75 -28.45
CA ILE A 7 37.78 1.99 -29.08
C ILE A 7 37.82 3.37 -29.78
N LYS A 8 38.02 3.38 -31.10
CA LYS A 8 37.78 4.58 -31.92
C LYS A 8 36.27 4.85 -31.95
N PHE A 9 35.77 5.65 -31.01
CA PHE A 9 34.40 6.12 -31.07
C PHE A 9 34.24 7.08 -32.25
N THR A 10 33.39 6.72 -33.21
CA THR A 10 32.83 7.69 -34.16
C THR A 10 32.05 8.74 -33.37
N PHE A 11 31.89 9.96 -33.89
CA PHE A 11 31.12 11.02 -33.20
C PHE A 11 29.67 10.55 -32.96
N LEU A 12 29.16 9.73 -33.88
CA LEU A 12 27.95 8.92 -33.70
C LEU A 12 27.94 8.04 -32.43
N GLY A 13 29.00 7.27 -32.18
CA GLY A 13 29.12 6.42 -31.00
C GLY A 13 29.18 7.22 -29.70
N PHE A 14 29.80 8.41 -29.72
CA PHE A 14 29.81 9.32 -28.58
C PHE A 14 28.41 9.83 -28.24
N VAL A 15 27.63 10.28 -29.24
CA VAL A 15 26.26 10.77 -29.00
C VAL A 15 25.34 9.66 -28.50
N LEU A 16 25.41 8.45 -29.08
CA LEU A 16 24.65 7.29 -28.60
C LEU A 16 25.05 6.90 -27.16
N SER A 17 26.33 7.04 -26.80
CA SER A 17 26.80 6.75 -25.44
C SER A 17 26.23 7.70 -24.38
N ILE A 18 25.71 8.86 -24.77
CA ILE A 18 25.07 9.83 -23.87
C ILE A 18 23.54 9.69 -23.90
N LEU A 19 22.94 9.54 -25.09
CA LEU A 19 21.49 9.43 -25.24
C LEU A 19 20.93 8.15 -24.61
N LEU A 20 21.61 7.01 -24.80
CA LEU A 20 21.09 5.73 -24.33
C LEU A 20 20.99 5.68 -22.79
N PRO A 21 22.02 6.08 -22.00
CA PRO A 21 21.90 6.17 -20.55
C PRO A 21 20.85 7.18 -20.07
N LEU A 22 20.69 8.29 -20.78
CA LEU A 22 19.69 9.30 -20.42
C LEU A 22 18.27 8.75 -20.59
N ILE A 23 18.00 8.09 -21.71
CA ILE A 23 16.72 7.45 -22.00
C ILE A 23 16.44 6.34 -20.98
N THR A 24 17.41 5.49 -20.66
CA THR A 24 17.22 4.44 -19.65
C THR A 24 16.97 5.01 -18.26
N MET A 25 17.64 6.11 -17.88
CA MET A 25 17.39 6.80 -16.62
C MET A 25 15.96 7.33 -16.55
N ILE A 26 15.47 7.98 -17.61
CA ILE A 26 14.09 8.49 -17.69
C ILE A 26 13.07 7.35 -17.59
N ILE A 27 13.30 6.24 -18.29
CA ILE A 27 12.42 5.07 -18.27
C ILE A 27 12.38 4.44 -16.87
N LEU A 28 13.53 4.31 -16.21
CA LEU A 28 13.60 3.78 -14.85
C LEU A 28 12.85 4.68 -13.86
N PHE A 29 13.04 5.99 -13.96
CA PHE A 29 12.31 6.96 -13.15
C PHE A 29 10.80 6.86 -13.37
N MET A 30 10.36 6.83 -14.63
CA MET A 30 8.93 6.65 -14.96
C MET A 30 8.39 5.31 -14.44
N ALA A 31 9.16 4.22 -14.54
CA ALA A 31 8.72 2.91 -14.06
C ALA A 31 8.51 2.89 -12.54
N ILE A 32 9.43 3.49 -11.78
CA ILE A 32 9.31 3.62 -10.31
C ILE A 32 8.10 4.48 -9.96
N PHE A 33 7.95 5.64 -10.63
CA PHE A 33 6.82 6.53 -10.41
C PHE A 33 5.48 5.84 -10.70
N ASN A 34 5.38 5.14 -11.83
CA ASN A 34 4.16 4.45 -12.24
C ASN A 34 3.82 3.27 -11.30
N TYR A 35 4.83 2.52 -10.85
CA TYR A 35 4.62 1.46 -9.87
C TYR A 35 4.06 2.02 -8.56
N ASN A 36 4.68 3.06 -7.99
CA ASN A 36 4.22 3.68 -6.75
C ASN A 36 2.82 4.26 -6.91
N SER A 37 2.58 5.02 -7.98
CA SER A 37 1.27 5.60 -8.27
C SER A 37 0.18 4.53 -8.45
N SER A 38 0.50 3.43 -9.13
CA SER A 38 -0.44 2.31 -9.32
C SER A 38 -0.73 1.61 -8.01
N HIS A 39 0.30 1.36 -7.20
CA HIS A 39 0.16 0.73 -5.89
C HIS A 39 -0.72 1.57 -4.95
N ASP A 40 -0.45 2.88 -4.86
CA ASP A 40 -1.22 3.81 -4.02
C ASP A 40 -2.68 3.91 -4.49
N THR A 41 -2.91 3.97 -5.80
CA THR A 41 -4.26 4.00 -6.39
C THR A 41 -5.03 2.70 -6.09
N ILE A 42 -4.36 1.54 -6.21
CA ILE A 42 -4.95 0.24 -5.88
C ILE A 42 -5.30 0.18 -4.39
N LEU A 43 -4.39 0.61 -3.51
CA LEU A 43 -4.62 0.62 -2.07
C LEU A 43 -5.76 1.56 -1.67
N ASP A 44 -5.83 2.76 -2.24
CA ASP A 44 -6.92 3.71 -2.00
C ASP A 44 -8.27 3.17 -2.50
N GLY A 45 -8.28 2.52 -3.68
CA GLY A 45 -9.46 1.84 -4.20
C GLY A 45 -9.97 0.75 -3.25
N PHE A 46 -9.05 -0.06 -2.69
CA PHE A 46 -9.41 -1.04 -1.68
C PHE A 46 -9.85 -0.40 -0.36
N ASN A 47 -9.20 0.66 0.12
CA ASN A 47 -9.63 1.40 1.32
C ASN A 47 -11.10 1.83 1.21
N LYS A 48 -11.43 2.52 0.11
CA LYS A 48 -12.78 3.02 -0.16
C LYS A 48 -13.78 1.88 -0.27
N LYS A 49 -13.42 0.80 -0.97
CA LYS A 49 -14.27 -0.38 -1.13
C LYS A 49 -14.57 -1.04 0.22
N LEU A 50 -13.55 -1.31 1.04
CA LEU A 50 -13.73 -1.93 2.36
C LEU A 50 -14.57 -1.06 3.29
N LEU A 51 -14.31 0.25 3.32
CA LEU A 51 -15.12 1.20 4.11
C LEU A 51 -16.57 1.23 3.67
N ALA A 52 -16.82 1.32 2.36
CA ALA A 52 -18.17 1.33 1.81
C ALA A 52 -18.93 0.06 2.21
N ILE A 53 -18.29 -1.10 2.12
CA ILE A 53 -18.87 -2.38 2.51
C ILE A 53 -19.20 -2.42 3.99
N ALA A 54 -18.22 -2.12 4.85
CA ALA A 54 -18.43 -2.13 6.29
C ALA A 54 -19.58 -1.18 6.68
N THR A 55 -19.63 0.02 6.08
CA THR A 55 -20.65 1.04 6.35
C THR A 55 -22.03 0.64 5.82
N VAL A 56 -22.12 0.05 4.62
CA VAL A 56 -23.39 -0.43 4.07
C VAL A 56 -23.96 -1.52 4.96
N SER A 57 -23.13 -2.50 5.34
CA SER A 57 -23.52 -3.56 6.27
C SER A 57 -23.97 -3.02 7.61
N SER A 58 -23.21 -2.08 8.18
CA SER A 58 -23.55 -1.51 9.46
C SER A 58 -24.83 -0.65 9.42
N SER A 59 -25.19 -0.12 8.24
CA SER A 59 -26.37 0.73 8.06
C SER A 59 -27.70 -0.03 8.01
N PHE A 60 -27.72 -1.29 7.54
CA PHE A 60 -28.95 -2.08 7.48
C PHE A 60 -29.15 -3.00 8.69
N ILE A 61 -28.10 -3.24 9.50
CA ILE A 61 -28.21 -4.04 10.71
C ILE A 61 -28.77 -3.18 11.85
N GLU A 62 -29.93 -3.55 12.38
CA GLU A 62 -30.48 -2.88 13.57
C GLU A 62 -29.72 -3.29 14.83
N GLY A 63 -29.13 -2.31 15.54
CA GLY A 63 -28.31 -2.54 16.73
C GLY A 63 -29.02 -3.34 17.84
N GLU A 64 -30.28 -3.05 18.18
CA GLU A 64 -30.96 -3.79 19.26
C GLU A 64 -31.24 -5.25 18.88
N LYS A 65 -31.45 -5.52 17.59
CA LYS A 65 -31.65 -6.88 17.08
C LYS A 65 -30.35 -7.65 17.10
N HIS A 66 -29.26 -6.99 16.72
CA HIS A 66 -27.91 -7.54 16.79
C HIS A 66 -27.50 -7.88 18.23
N GLU A 67 -27.76 -7.00 19.19
CA GLU A 67 -27.56 -7.27 20.62
C GLU A 67 -28.40 -8.48 21.08
N THR A 68 -29.67 -8.55 20.66
CA THR A 68 -30.55 -9.69 21.00
C THR A 68 -30.00 -11.03 20.50
N ILE A 69 -29.45 -11.05 19.29
CA ILE A 69 -28.76 -12.22 18.71
C ILE A 69 -27.53 -12.59 19.55
N ALA A 70 -26.79 -11.60 20.02
CA ALA A 70 -25.57 -11.76 20.79
C ALA A 70 -25.77 -12.26 22.23
N ILE A 71 -27.01 -12.27 22.75
CA ILE A 71 -27.31 -12.72 24.12
C ILE A 71 -26.99 -14.21 24.30
N ALA A 72 -26.03 -14.47 25.19
CA ALA A 72 -25.72 -15.78 25.71
C ALA A 72 -26.89 -16.35 26.51
N LYS A 73 -27.12 -17.66 26.40
CA LYS A 73 -28.16 -18.36 27.16
C LYS A 73 -27.52 -19.44 28.02
N GLU A 74 -27.99 -19.53 29.25
CA GLU A 74 -27.58 -20.57 30.20
C GLU A 74 -28.74 -21.50 30.51
N MET A 75 -28.52 -22.80 30.38
CA MET A 75 -29.53 -23.82 30.62
C MET A 75 -29.50 -24.32 32.07
N SER A 76 -30.68 -24.54 32.63
CA SER A 76 -30.91 -24.95 34.01
C SER A 76 -31.72 -26.23 34.15
N SER A 77 -32.16 -26.87 33.08
CA SER A 77 -32.74 -28.22 33.10
C SER A 77 -32.90 -28.73 31.67
N PHE A 78 -32.83 -30.05 31.48
CA PHE A 78 -33.01 -30.71 30.20
C PHE A 78 -34.00 -31.86 30.31
N THR A 79 -34.72 -32.13 29.24
CA THR A 79 -35.47 -33.38 29.06
C THR A 79 -35.52 -33.77 27.60
N TYR A 80 -35.38 -35.05 27.30
CA TYR A 80 -35.36 -35.57 25.94
C TYR A 80 -36.62 -36.38 25.65
N ASP A 81 -37.34 -35.99 24.60
CA ASP A 81 -38.48 -36.75 24.12
C ASP A 81 -38.08 -37.73 23.01
N GLU A 82 -38.03 -39.01 23.37
CA GLU A 82 -37.72 -40.12 22.46
C GLU A 82 -38.66 -40.19 21.25
N LYS A 83 -39.93 -39.79 21.40
CA LYS A 83 -40.92 -39.93 20.32
C LYS A 83 -40.80 -38.83 19.28
N SER A 84 -40.54 -37.60 19.72
CA SER A 84 -40.38 -36.45 18.82
C SER A 84 -38.92 -36.15 18.50
N HIS A 85 -37.98 -36.94 19.01
CA HIS A 85 -36.54 -36.73 18.92
C HIS A 85 -36.15 -35.29 19.29
N THR A 86 -36.74 -34.77 20.36
CA THR A 86 -36.61 -33.36 20.74
C THR A 86 -35.98 -33.23 22.11
N LEU A 87 -34.85 -32.53 22.17
CA LEU A 87 -34.26 -32.08 23.44
C LEU A 87 -34.90 -30.75 23.84
N TYR A 88 -35.63 -30.75 24.94
CA TYR A 88 -36.14 -29.54 25.57
C TYR A 88 -35.18 -29.09 26.66
N ALA A 89 -35.04 -27.77 26.80
CA ALA A 89 -34.28 -27.17 27.88
C ALA A 89 -35.03 -26.00 28.49
N PHE A 90 -34.85 -25.80 29.79
CA PHE A 90 -35.28 -24.59 30.47
C PHE A 90 -34.05 -23.78 30.83
N SER A 91 -34.09 -22.46 30.64
CA SER A 91 -32.96 -21.58 30.95
C SER A 91 -33.11 -20.86 32.28
N ILE A 92 -31.99 -20.34 32.77
CA ILE A 92 -31.93 -19.52 33.99
C ILE A 92 -32.76 -18.25 33.86
N GLU A 93 -32.67 -17.58 32.70
CA GLU A 93 -33.64 -16.57 32.33
C GLU A 93 -34.92 -17.30 31.90
N PRO A 94 -35.98 -17.35 32.72
CA PRO A 94 -36.99 -18.41 32.70
C PRO A 94 -37.78 -18.48 31.38
N MET A 95 -37.28 -19.31 30.48
CA MET A 95 -37.77 -19.52 29.12
C MET A 95 -37.55 -20.98 28.73
N LEU A 96 -38.45 -21.48 27.89
CA LEU A 96 -38.41 -22.85 27.39
C LEU A 96 -37.83 -22.87 25.97
N TYR A 97 -36.92 -23.80 25.70
CA TYR A 97 -36.25 -23.96 24.42
C TYR A 97 -36.36 -25.39 23.90
N ARG A 98 -36.32 -25.51 22.57
CA ARG A 98 -35.89 -26.71 21.87
C ARG A 98 -34.42 -26.54 21.50
N ILE A 99 -33.59 -27.50 21.88
CA ILE A 99 -32.18 -27.52 21.53
C ILE A 99 -31.98 -28.31 20.24
N ASN A 100 -31.31 -27.72 19.27
CA ASN A 100 -30.81 -28.42 18.10
C ASN A 100 -29.62 -29.29 18.52
N THR A 101 -29.75 -30.61 18.52
CA THR A 101 -28.70 -31.52 19.00
C THR A 101 -27.51 -31.65 18.05
N LEU A 102 -27.57 -31.10 16.84
CA LEU A 102 -26.46 -31.05 15.88
C LEU A 102 -25.67 -29.76 16.00
N LYS A 103 -26.36 -28.62 16.17
CA LYS A 103 -25.74 -27.28 16.24
C LYS A 103 -25.65 -26.70 17.64
N GLY A 104 -26.31 -27.28 18.65
CA GLY A 104 -26.37 -26.73 20.01
C GLY A 104 -27.32 -25.54 20.17
N ALA A 105 -27.89 -25.03 19.08
CA ALA A 105 -28.70 -23.82 19.08
C ALA A 105 -29.98 -23.99 19.92
N ALA A 106 -30.26 -23.01 20.80
CA ALA A 106 -31.49 -22.99 21.57
C ALA A 106 -32.57 -22.15 20.88
N ILE A 107 -33.58 -22.84 20.37
CA ILE A 107 -34.72 -22.27 19.66
C ILE A 107 -35.86 -22.07 20.65
N ALA A 108 -36.26 -20.82 20.88
CA ALA A 108 -37.27 -20.49 21.88
C ALA A 108 -38.64 -21.10 21.54
N ILE A 109 -39.34 -21.63 22.54
CA ILE A 109 -40.72 -22.08 22.43
C ILE A 109 -41.64 -20.93 22.84
N GLU A 110 -42.19 -20.26 21.84
CA GLU A 110 -43.07 -19.11 22.03
C GLU A 110 -44.44 -19.48 22.62
N GLY A 111 -45.15 -18.45 23.10
CA GLY A 111 -46.53 -18.53 23.60
C GLY A 111 -46.66 -18.75 25.12
N PHE A 112 -45.59 -19.14 25.81
CA PHE A 112 -45.60 -19.14 27.28
C PHE A 112 -45.36 -17.73 27.83
N ASN A 113 -46.11 -17.37 28.88
CA ASN A 113 -45.91 -16.09 29.56
C ASN A 113 -44.61 -16.11 30.39
N LYS A 114 -43.58 -15.38 29.94
CA LYS A 114 -42.28 -15.28 30.61
C LYS A 114 -42.36 -14.81 32.07
N LYS A 115 -43.25 -13.85 32.37
CA LYS A 115 -43.47 -13.38 33.75
C LYS A 115 -44.13 -14.45 34.62
N GLN A 116 -45.00 -15.28 34.06
CA GLN A 116 -45.57 -16.41 34.78
C GLN A 116 -44.50 -17.49 35.05
N LEU A 117 -43.72 -17.87 34.03
CA LEU A 117 -42.63 -18.84 34.16
C LEU A 117 -41.60 -18.43 35.23
N SER A 118 -41.29 -17.13 35.34
CA SER A 118 -40.34 -16.64 36.35
C SER A 118 -40.82 -16.83 37.79
N THR A 119 -42.13 -16.79 38.05
CA THR A 119 -42.68 -16.99 39.40
C THR A 119 -42.51 -18.42 39.91
N TYR A 120 -42.51 -19.40 38.99
CA TYR A 120 -42.44 -20.81 39.37
C TYR A 120 -41.04 -21.23 39.79
N ARG A 121 -39.97 -20.62 39.26
CA ARG A 121 -38.58 -21.02 39.54
C ARG A 121 -38.40 -22.54 39.36
N ILE A 122 -38.47 -22.99 38.11
CA ILE A 122 -38.33 -24.41 37.76
C ILE A 122 -36.93 -24.90 38.14
N TYR A 123 -36.88 -26.08 38.79
CA TYR A 123 -35.66 -26.75 39.23
C TYR A 123 -35.26 -27.86 38.25
N ASP A 124 -36.22 -28.73 37.88
CA ASP A 124 -35.98 -29.82 36.93
C ASP A 124 -37.26 -30.16 36.16
N MET A 125 -37.14 -30.83 35.02
CA MET A 125 -38.23 -31.07 34.10
C MET A 125 -38.14 -32.43 33.42
N THR A 126 -39.28 -33.00 33.05
CA THR A 126 -39.39 -34.26 32.32
C THR A 126 -40.53 -34.19 31.30
N ASN A 127 -40.45 -34.95 30.23
CA ASN A 127 -41.45 -34.97 29.17
C ASN A 127 -42.47 -36.10 29.34
N HIS A 128 -43.69 -35.87 28.87
CA HIS A 128 -44.70 -36.90 28.63
C HIS A 128 -44.86 -37.10 27.13
N SER A 129 -44.07 -38.01 26.54
CA SER A 129 -44.00 -38.27 25.09
C SER A 129 -45.34 -38.44 24.38
N ASN A 130 -46.36 -38.98 25.05
CA ASN A 130 -47.66 -39.26 24.41
C ASN A 130 -48.66 -38.09 24.40
N GLN A 131 -48.42 -37.01 25.16
CA GLN A 131 -49.42 -35.95 25.37
C GLN A 131 -48.88 -34.54 25.10
N LYS A 132 -47.65 -34.41 24.59
CA LYS A 132 -46.97 -33.10 24.41
C LYS A 132 -47.05 -32.22 25.67
N LEU A 133 -46.87 -32.85 26.82
CA LEU A 133 -46.81 -32.20 28.13
C LEU A 133 -45.38 -32.29 28.66
N LEU A 134 -44.93 -31.24 29.33
CA LEU A 134 -43.75 -31.30 30.19
C LEU A 134 -44.22 -31.22 31.64
N TYR A 135 -43.63 -32.03 32.51
CA TYR A 135 -43.80 -31.90 33.95
C TYR A 135 -42.56 -31.26 34.55
N ALA A 136 -42.75 -30.34 35.49
CA ALA A 136 -41.64 -29.65 36.13
C ALA A 136 -41.79 -29.66 37.65
N VAL A 137 -40.67 -29.69 38.36
CA VAL A 137 -40.59 -29.41 39.80
C VAL A 137 -40.02 -28.02 40.02
N THR A 138 -40.46 -27.37 41.09
CA THR A 138 -40.12 -25.96 41.38
C THR A 138 -39.47 -25.78 42.75
N TYR A 139 -38.74 -24.67 42.91
CA TYR A 139 -38.24 -24.24 44.22
C TYR A 139 -39.37 -23.97 45.24
N ASN A 140 -40.59 -23.69 44.76
CA ASN A 140 -41.78 -23.48 45.58
C ASN A 140 -42.42 -24.79 46.07
N LYS A 141 -41.76 -25.95 45.83
CA LYS A 141 -42.26 -27.29 46.18
C LYS A 141 -43.54 -27.68 45.44
N GLU A 142 -43.63 -27.31 44.17
CA GLU A 142 -44.79 -27.61 43.31
C GLU A 142 -44.38 -28.51 42.14
N VAL A 143 -45.28 -29.41 41.75
CA VAL A 143 -45.23 -30.15 40.49
C VAL A 143 -46.18 -29.47 39.51
N LEU A 144 -45.67 -29.08 38.35
CA LEU A 144 -46.40 -28.39 37.28
C LEU A 144 -46.59 -29.29 36.07
N SER A 145 -47.66 -29.09 35.31
CA SER A 145 -47.73 -29.44 33.89
C SER A 145 -47.63 -28.18 33.04
N LEU A 146 -46.82 -28.25 32.00
CA LEU A 146 -46.72 -27.26 30.94
C LEU A 146 -47.23 -27.93 29.65
N ASN A 147 -48.36 -27.46 29.13
CA ASN A 147 -48.91 -27.96 27.88
C ASN A 147 -48.25 -27.25 26.69
N LEU A 148 -47.56 -28.01 25.84
CA LEU A 148 -46.82 -27.44 24.72
C LEU A 148 -47.72 -26.95 23.58
N GLU A 149 -48.97 -27.40 23.51
CA GLU A 149 -49.96 -26.96 22.51
C GLU A 149 -50.76 -25.76 23.01
N THR A 150 -51.42 -25.87 24.16
CA THR A 150 -52.29 -24.81 24.69
C THR A 150 -51.53 -23.70 25.41
N LYS A 151 -50.23 -23.91 25.68
CA LYS A 151 -49.34 -23.00 26.43
C LYS A 151 -49.79 -22.72 27.86
N GLN A 152 -50.73 -23.52 28.38
CA GLN A 152 -51.20 -23.41 29.76
C GLN A 152 -50.23 -24.09 30.72
N ILE A 153 -50.07 -23.48 31.90
CA ILE A 153 -49.29 -24.00 33.01
C ILE A 153 -50.24 -24.30 34.16
N THR A 154 -50.25 -25.53 34.67
CA THR A 154 -51.14 -25.96 35.76
C THR A 154 -50.33 -26.54 36.91
N ILE A 155 -50.66 -26.17 38.14
CA ILE A 155 -50.10 -26.82 39.34
C ILE A 155 -50.85 -28.13 39.57
N ILE A 156 -50.15 -29.25 39.48
CA ILE A 156 -50.72 -30.59 39.68
C ILE A 156 -50.69 -30.96 41.16
N LYS A 157 -49.59 -30.64 41.85
CA LYS A 157 -49.38 -31.06 43.25
C LYS A 157 -48.50 -30.07 43.99
N LYS A 158 -48.87 -29.74 45.23
CA LYS A 158 -47.96 -29.15 46.22
C LYS A 158 -47.32 -30.26 47.07
N LEU A 159 -46.00 -30.21 47.17
CA LEU A 159 -45.15 -31.13 47.91
C LEU A 159 -44.80 -30.54 49.28
N ASN A 160 -44.58 -31.40 50.27
CA ASN A 160 -44.08 -31.02 51.58
C ASN A 160 -42.54 -30.92 51.63
N PHE A 161 -41.84 -31.43 50.60
CA PHE A 161 -40.39 -31.36 50.42
C PHE A 161 -40.02 -30.65 49.10
N LEU A 162 -38.76 -30.22 49.00
CA LEU A 162 -38.21 -29.68 47.76
C LEU A 162 -37.76 -30.84 46.86
N ALA A 163 -38.39 -31.01 45.71
CA ALA A 163 -37.95 -31.99 44.72
C ALA A 163 -36.81 -31.40 43.87
N GLU A 164 -35.71 -32.14 43.74
CA GLU A 164 -34.48 -31.75 43.04
C GLU A 164 -34.28 -32.53 41.72
N GLY A 165 -35.19 -33.45 41.40
CA GLY A 165 -35.21 -34.20 40.16
C GLY A 165 -36.60 -34.77 39.89
N ILE A 166 -36.98 -34.86 38.63
CA ILE A 166 -38.27 -35.41 38.21
C ILE A 166 -38.13 -36.25 36.94
N ALA A 167 -38.72 -37.46 36.91
CA ALA A 167 -38.78 -38.28 35.70
C ALA A 167 -40.16 -38.91 35.52
N TYR A 168 -40.70 -38.85 34.31
CA TYR A 168 -42.01 -39.43 33.97
C TYR A 168 -41.86 -40.76 33.24
N PHE A 169 -42.45 -41.82 33.79
CA PHE A 169 -42.47 -43.13 33.13
C PHE A 169 -43.73 -43.91 33.46
N LYS A 170 -44.37 -44.53 32.45
CA LYS A 170 -45.57 -45.39 32.60
C LYS A 170 -46.63 -44.84 33.56
N ASN A 171 -47.05 -43.58 33.35
CA ASN A 171 -48.07 -42.88 34.15
C ASN A 171 -47.71 -42.68 35.64
N LYS A 172 -46.41 -42.58 35.91
CA LYS A 172 -45.86 -42.30 37.24
C LYS A 172 -44.81 -41.21 37.12
N LEU A 173 -44.73 -40.36 38.14
CA LEU A 173 -43.65 -39.40 38.30
C LEU A 173 -42.72 -39.89 39.42
N TYR A 174 -41.45 -40.04 39.11
CA TYR A 174 -40.39 -40.27 40.08
C TYR A 174 -39.83 -38.92 40.50
N LEU A 175 -39.71 -38.69 41.80
CA LEU A 175 -39.22 -37.44 42.39
C LEU A 175 -38.04 -37.74 43.30
N SER A 176 -36.94 -37.01 43.17
CA SER A 176 -35.85 -37.07 44.14
C SER A 176 -35.84 -35.85 45.06
N SER A 177 -35.42 -36.05 46.30
CA SER A 177 -35.18 -34.97 47.26
C SER A 177 -34.07 -35.37 48.20
N ASN A 178 -32.94 -34.65 48.14
CA ASN A 178 -31.72 -35.00 48.85
C ASN A 178 -31.37 -36.48 48.60
N THR A 179 -31.39 -37.32 49.64
CA THR A 179 -31.03 -38.74 49.54
C THR A 179 -32.22 -39.67 49.27
N SER A 180 -33.43 -39.15 49.07
CA SER A 180 -34.67 -39.94 49.04
C SER A 180 -35.33 -39.92 47.66
N LEU A 181 -35.89 -41.06 47.27
CA LEU A 181 -36.67 -41.24 46.05
C LEU A 181 -38.15 -41.47 46.40
N TYR A 182 -39.03 -40.81 45.67
CA TYR A 182 -40.48 -40.87 45.83
C TYR A 182 -41.16 -41.19 44.50
N GLU A 183 -42.36 -41.75 44.58
CA GLU A 183 -43.29 -41.94 43.46
C GLU A 183 -44.53 -41.06 43.67
N LEU A 184 -44.89 -40.26 42.68
CA LEU A 184 -46.18 -39.58 42.60
C LEU A 184 -47.06 -40.32 41.59
N LYS A 185 -48.13 -40.95 42.10
CA LYS A 185 -49.14 -41.67 41.33
C LYS A 185 -50.52 -41.37 41.89
N ASN A 186 -51.51 -41.15 41.03
CA ASN A 186 -52.90 -40.87 41.43
C ASN A 186 -53.00 -39.75 42.50
N ASN A 187 -52.24 -38.66 42.31
CA ASN A 187 -52.17 -37.50 43.21
C ASN A 187 -51.66 -37.80 44.64
N LYS A 188 -51.09 -38.98 44.89
CA LYS A 188 -50.47 -39.37 46.16
C LYS A 188 -48.96 -39.56 45.99
N VAL A 189 -48.20 -39.07 46.96
CA VAL A 189 -46.75 -39.20 47.01
C VAL A 189 -46.40 -40.35 47.94
N HIS A 190 -45.66 -41.33 47.43
CA HIS A 190 -45.20 -42.51 48.15
C HIS A 190 -43.69 -42.46 48.26
N PHE A 191 -43.15 -42.64 49.48
CA PHE A 191 -41.72 -42.85 49.66
C PHE A 191 -41.33 -44.23 49.13
N LEU A 192 -40.25 -44.31 48.35
CA LEU A 192 -39.73 -45.56 47.82
C LEU A 192 -38.52 -46.03 48.61
N GLN A 193 -37.43 -45.26 48.58
CA GLN A 193 -36.15 -45.67 49.17
C GLN A 193 -35.25 -44.47 49.48
N LYS A 194 -34.34 -44.66 50.44
CA LYS A 194 -33.26 -43.72 50.78
C LYS A 194 -31.91 -44.29 50.36
N TYR A 195 -31.06 -43.43 49.80
CA TYR A 195 -29.72 -43.76 49.31
C TYR A 195 -28.62 -43.09 50.17
N ALA A 196 -27.36 -43.47 49.93
CA ALA A 196 -26.22 -43.01 50.72
C ALA A 196 -25.80 -41.56 50.43
N TYR A 197 -26.22 -40.99 49.31
CA TYR A 197 -25.81 -39.66 48.86
C TYR A 197 -26.96 -38.92 48.16
N PRO A 198 -26.86 -37.59 48.01
CA PRO A 198 -27.90 -36.81 47.37
C PRO A 198 -28.03 -37.15 45.88
N ILE A 199 -29.25 -37.39 45.43
CA ILE A 199 -29.61 -37.73 44.05
C ILE A 199 -30.40 -36.59 43.42
N LYS A 200 -29.83 -35.92 42.42
CA LYS A 200 -30.40 -34.74 41.75
C LYS A 200 -30.56 -34.99 40.27
N SER A 201 -31.48 -34.25 39.64
CA SER A 201 -31.86 -34.35 38.22
C SER A 201 -32.21 -35.79 37.82
N LEU A 202 -33.46 -36.04 37.45
CA LEU A 202 -33.87 -37.39 37.07
C LEU A 202 -34.24 -37.40 35.59
N SER A 203 -33.79 -38.42 34.88
CA SER A 203 -34.25 -38.70 33.53
C SER A 203 -34.41 -40.21 33.37
N VAL A 204 -35.23 -40.65 32.43
CA VAL A 204 -35.57 -42.07 32.28
C VAL A 204 -35.30 -42.55 30.87
N SER A 205 -34.72 -43.74 30.75
CA SER A 205 -34.61 -44.46 29.48
C SER A 205 -34.69 -45.95 29.76
N ASN A 206 -35.52 -46.68 29.01
CA ASN A 206 -35.67 -48.14 29.12
C ASN A 206 -35.88 -48.67 30.56
N GLU A 207 -36.85 -48.12 31.30
CA GLU A 207 -37.16 -48.50 32.70
C GLU A 207 -36.06 -48.22 33.74
N ILE A 208 -35.00 -47.50 33.35
CA ILE A 208 -33.90 -47.11 34.23
C ILE A 208 -33.94 -45.61 34.43
N LEU A 209 -33.92 -45.18 35.70
CA LEU A 209 -33.71 -43.79 36.06
C LEU A 209 -32.22 -43.49 36.05
N TYR A 210 -31.86 -42.35 35.49
CA TYR A 210 -30.52 -41.80 35.48
C TYR A 210 -30.55 -40.46 36.19
N GLY A 211 -29.44 -40.13 36.85
CA GLY A 211 -29.32 -38.83 37.49
C GLY A 211 -27.91 -38.53 37.96
N ILE A 212 -27.78 -37.45 38.73
CA ILE A 212 -26.51 -36.89 39.15
C ILE A 212 -26.33 -37.10 40.65
N ASN A 213 -25.22 -37.74 41.02
CA ASN A 213 -24.72 -37.76 42.39
C ASN A 213 -23.98 -36.44 42.64
N SER A 214 -24.63 -35.50 43.32
CA SER A 214 -24.07 -34.15 43.51
C SER A 214 -22.91 -34.10 44.53
N LYS A 215 -22.66 -35.19 45.27
CA LYS A 215 -21.54 -35.26 46.22
C LYS A 215 -20.23 -35.54 45.48
N ASN A 216 -20.27 -36.45 44.52
CA ASN A 216 -19.10 -36.93 43.79
C ASN A 216 -19.01 -36.38 42.36
N ASN A 217 -20.03 -35.64 41.90
CA ASN A 217 -20.20 -35.20 40.51
C ASN A 217 -20.15 -36.37 39.49
N THR A 218 -20.76 -37.50 39.85
CA THR A 218 -20.85 -38.69 38.99
C THR A 218 -22.29 -38.91 38.52
N LEU A 219 -22.46 -39.71 37.46
CA LEU A 219 -23.77 -40.21 37.07
C LEU A 219 -24.11 -41.49 37.81
N PHE A 220 -25.38 -41.66 38.18
CA PHE A 220 -25.92 -42.90 38.71
C PHE A 220 -27.04 -43.43 37.82
N SER A 221 -27.37 -44.71 38.00
CA SER A 221 -28.62 -45.30 37.51
C SER A 221 -29.37 -46.02 38.62
N ILE A 222 -30.70 -46.05 38.55
CA ILE A 222 -31.59 -46.78 39.45
C ILE A 222 -32.57 -47.59 38.59
N ASP A 223 -32.61 -48.90 38.82
CA ASP A 223 -33.62 -49.75 38.20
C ASP A 223 -34.98 -49.51 38.86
N THR A 224 -36.01 -49.18 38.07
CA THR A 224 -37.32 -48.76 38.61
C THR A 224 -38.11 -49.87 39.31
N LYS A 225 -37.73 -51.15 39.14
CA LYS A 225 -38.40 -52.31 39.75
C LYS A 225 -37.71 -52.76 41.02
N THR A 226 -36.39 -52.90 40.96
CA THR A 226 -35.56 -53.39 42.08
C THR A 226 -35.10 -52.27 43.01
N LEU A 227 -35.16 -51.01 42.55
CA LEU A 227 -34.65 -49.82 43.24
C LEU A 227 -33.15 -49.88 43.54
N LEU A 228 -32.44 -50.82 42.92
CA LEU A 228 -30.99 -50.96 43.04
C LEU A 228 -30.31 -49.80 42.32
N LEU A 229 -29.47 -49.10 43.05
CA LEU A 229 -28.66 -48.01 42.54
C LEU A 229 -27.27 -48.52 42.10
N LYS A 230 -26.80 -48.06 40.95
CA LYS A 230 -25.43 -48.20 40.45
C LYS A 230 -24.84 -46.80 40.28
N ASP A 231 -23.76 -46.50 41.00
CA ASP A 231 -23.04 -45.22 40.89
C ASP A 231 -21.96 -45.31 39.81
N ASN A 232 -21.45 -44.14 39.42
CA ASN A 232 -20.33 -43.95 38.51
C ASN A 232 -20.47 -44.75 37.21
N ILE A 233 -21.65 -44.68 36.60
CA ILE A 233 -21.97 -45.43 35.38
C ILE A 233 -21.25 -44.90 34.12
N ALA A 234 -20.53 -43.78 34.24
CA ALA A 234 -19.76 -43.13 33.21
C ALA A 234 -18.51 -42.48 33.83
N GLU A 235 -17.41 -43.24 33.93
CA GLU A 235 -16.21 -42.84 34.69
C GLU A 235 -15.54 -41.55 34.16
N LYS A 236 -15.64 -41.28 32.86
CA LYS A 236 -15.05 -40.10 32.21
C LYS A 236 -16.12 -39.11 31.75
N PHE A 237 -17.17 -38.95 32.56
CA PHE A 237 -18.23 -38.01 32.20
C PHE A 237 -17.71 -36.56 32.30
N PRO A 238 -17.94 -35.72 31.28
CA PRO A 238 -17.44 -34.35 31.25
C PRO A 238 -18.05 -33.47 32.34
N LEU A 239 -17.22 -32.62 32.93
CA LEU A 239 -17.61 -31.67 33.97
C LEU A 239 -17.43 -30.24 33.46
N GLU A 240 -18.46 -29.42 33.63
CA GLU A 240 -18.41 -28.01 33.27
C GLU A 240 -18.22 -27.19 34.55
N ASN A 241 -17.11 -26.46 34.64
CA ASN A 241 -16.69 -25.78 35.88
C ASN A 241 -16.66 -26.74 37.09
N GLY A 242 -16.22 -27.98 36.85
CA GLY A 242 -16.07 -29.02 37.87
C GLY A 242 -17.38 -29.67 38.35
N LYS A 243 -18.52 -29.46 37.67
CA LYS A 243 -19.82 -30.01 38.07
C LYS A 243 -20.64 -30.50 36.88
N ILE A 244 -21.61 -31.37 37.16
CA ILE A 244 -22.71 -31.72 36.26
C ILE A 244 -23.95 -30.99 36.77
N TYR A 245 -24.58 -30.19 35.92
CA TYR A 245 -25.71 -29.35 36.32
C TYR A 245 -27.03 -30.13 36.25
N HIS A 246 -27.42 -30.57 35.05
CA HIS A 246 -28.66 -31.29 34.77
C HIS A 246 -28.42 -32.39 33.74
N LEU A 247 -29.31 -33.38 33.68
CA LEU A 247 -29.17 -34.54 32.81
C LEU A 247 -30.46 -34.83 32.07
N ALA A 248 -30.38 -34.94 30.75
CA ALA A 248 -31.37 -35.66 29.96
C ALA A 248 -30.73 -36.91 29.34
N VAL A 249 -31.54 -37.94 29.10
CA VAL A 249 -31.08 -39.22 28.57
C VAL A 249 -31.92 -39.60 27.37
N SER A 250 -31.25 -39.95 26.27
CA SER A 250 -31.83 -40.75 25.19
C SER A 250 -31.26 -42.17 25.22
N LYS A 251 -31.76 -43.03 24.32
CA LYS A 251 -31.20 -44.36 24.07
C LYS A 251 -29.67 -44.33 23.89
N ASP A 252 -29.17 -43.35 23.14
CA ASP A 252 -27.78 -43.34 22.67
C ASP A 252 -26.90 -42.32 23.40
N TYR A 253 -27.48 -41.25 23.96
CA TYR A 253 -26.73 -40.14 24.54
C TYR A 253 -27.21 -39.73 25.94
N PHE A 254 -26.26 -39.23 26.73
CA PHE A 254 -26.53 -38.32 27.83
C PHE A 254 -26.33 -36.88 27.35
N TYR A 255 -27.28 -36.00 27.67
CA TYR A 255 -27.22 -34.58 27.38
C TYR A 255 -27.07 -33.79 28.68
N THR A 256 -26.14 -32.84 28.69
CA THR A 256 -25.89 -31.95 29.82
C THR A 256 -25.31 -30.63 29.32
N GLY A 257 -24.94 -29.76 30.27
CA GLY A 257 -24.17 -28.54 30.01
C GLY A 257 -25.00 -27.26 30.15
N ARG A 258 -24.48 -26.33 30.94
CA ARG A 258 -25.10 -25.06 31.30
C ARG A 258 -24.81 -23.98 30.27
N ASN A 259 -23.56 -23.83 29.86
CA ASN A 259 -23.12 -22.81 28.91
C ASN A 259 -22.98 -23.34 27.48
N HIS A 260 -22.92 -24.65 27.29
CA HIS A 260 -22.93 -25.25 25.96
C HIS A 260 -23.52 -26.65 26.07
N LEU A 261 -23.98 -27.18 24.94
CA LEU A 261 -24.49 -28.53 24.90
C LEU A 261 -23.33 -29.52 24.95
N ILE A 262 -23.45 -30.53 25.80
CA ILE A 262 -22.50 -31.64 25.87
C ILE A 262 -23.28 -32.92 25.58
N LEU A 263 -22.84 -33.64 24.55
CA LEU A 263 -23.34 -34.97 24.22
C LEU A 263 -22.31 -36.01 24.66
N TYR A 264 -22.73 -36.97 25.48
CA TYR A 264 -21.90 -38.10 25.87
C TYR A 264 -22.54 -39.39 25.36
N GLU A 265 -21.83 -40.10 24.47
CA GLU A 265 -22.32 -41.34 23.88
C GLU A 265 -22.23 -42.48 24.89
N ARG A 266 -23.38 -43.10 25.18
CA ARG A 266 -23.53 -44.08 26.27
C ARG A 266 -22.77 -45.39 26.03
N ASN A 267 -22.52 -45.75 24.78
CA ASN A 267 -21.91 -47.03 24.41
C ASN A 267 -20.41 -46.94 24.09
N SER A 268 -19.90 -45.77 23.71
CA SER A 268 -18.50 -45.57 23.31
C SER A 268 -17.68 -44.79 24.33
N SER A 269 -18.33 -44.16 25.32
CA SER A 269 -17.71 -43.25 26.30
C SER A 269 -17.06 -42.01 25.69
N ASN A 270 -17.39 -41.67 24.44
CA ASN A 270 -16.93 -40.45 23.78
C ASN A 270 -17.85 -39.27 24.09
N SER A 271 -17.28 -38.09 24.35
CA SER A 271 -18.02 -36.84 24.48
C SER A 271 -17.80 -35.94 23.28
N ILE A 272 -18.86 -35.33 22.78
CA ILE A 272 -18.83 -34.25 21.79
C ILE A 272 -19.09 -32.95 22.56
N GLN A 273 -18.13 -32.01 22.49
CA GLN A 273 -18.15 -30.73 23.20
C GLN A 273 -17.86 -29.55 22.27
N ASP A 274 -16.93 -29.73 21.32
CA ASP A 274 -16.58 -28.73 20.31
C ASP A 274 -17.62 -28.70 19.17
N ASP A 275 -17.77 -27.55 18.52
CA ASP A 275 -18.69 -27.23 17.40
C ASP A 275 -20.15 -26.90 17.73
N PHE A 276 -20.60 -26.99 18.99
CA PHE A 276 -21.91 -26.47 19.37
C PHE A 276 -21.93 -24.94 19.47
N SER A 277 -23.06 -24.34 19.12
CA SER A 277 -23.31 -22.90 19.22
C SER A 277 -22.95 -22.41 20.61
N ARG A 278 -21.92 -21.56 20.70
CA ARG A 278 -21.38 -21.14 22.00
C ARG A 278 -22.43 -20.38 22.77
N LEU A 279 -22.67 -20.78 24.02
CA LEU A 279 -23.69 -20.16 24.88
C LEU A 279 -25.10 -20.28 24.30
N TYR A 280 -25.40 -21.40 23.63
CA TYR A 280 -26.74 -21.76 23.14
C TYR A 280 -27.37 -20.71 22.21
N ARG A 281 -26.55 -19.93 21.51
CA ARG A 281 -27.01 -18.93 20.54
C ARG A 281 -27.58 -19.59 19.29
N ASP A 282 -28.44 -18.88 18.57
CA ASP A 282 -29.22 -19.47 17.48
C ASP A 282 -29.00 -18.74 16.15
N GLU A 283 -28.06 -19.27 15.38
CA GLU A 283 -27.77 -18.85 14.00
C GLU A 283 -28.88 -19.27 13.02
N THR A 284 -29.77 -20.19 13.41
CA THR A 284 -30.89 -20.63 12.55
C THR A 284 -32.13 -19.76 12.71
N SER A 285 -32.11 -18.80 13.64
CA SER A 285 -33.23 -17.90 13.87
C SER A 285 -33.50 -17.02 12.65
N ILE A 286 -34.79 -16.72 12.39
CA ILE A 286 -35.20 -15.80 11.32
C ILE A 286 -34.48 -14.45 11.46
N LEU A 287 -34.28 -14.00 12.71
CA LEU A 287 -33.62 -12.74 12.99
C LEU A 287 -32.13 -12.76 12.60
N TYR A 288 -31.41 -13.85 12.86
CA TYR A 288 -30.03 -14.00 12.40
C TYR A 288 -29.95 -14.08 10.88
N GLN A 289 -30.80 -14.91 10.26
CA GLN A 289 -30.83 -15.13 8.82
C GLN A 289 -31.13 -13.84 8.05
N HIS A 290 -32.04 -13.01 8.56
CA HIS A 290 -32.39 -11.71 7.98
C HIS A 290 -31.19 -10.79 7.71
N TYR A 291 -30.15 -10.85 8.55
CA TYR A 291 -28.95 -10.01 8.41
C TYR A 291 -27.79 -10.73 7.72
N ILE A 292 -27.61 -12.04 7.98
CA ILE A 292 -26.48 -12.79 7.42
C ILE A 292 -26.62 -12.99 5.91
N GLU A 293 -27.85 -13.15 5.39
CA GLU A 293 -28.11 -13.38 3.98
C GLU A 293 -27.63 -12.19 3.11
N PRO A 294 -28.06 -10.93 3.34
CA PRO A 294 -27.52 -9.78 2.61
C PRO A 294 -26.00 -9.60 2.77
N MET A 295 -25.44 -9.84 3.96
CA MET A 295 -23.99 -9.76 4.15
C MET A 295 -23.24 -10.79 3.29
N THR A 296 -23.82 -11.98 3.12
CA THR A 296 -23.28 -13.07 2.30
C THR A 296 -23.32 -12.69 0.82
N GLU A 297 -24.44 -12.14 0.35
CA GLU A 297 -24.56 -11.61 -1.02
C GLU A 297 -23.52 -10.52 -1.30
N ILE A 298 -23.33 -9.58 -0.38
CA ILE A 298 -22.31 -8.53 -0.48
C ILE A 298 -20.91 -9.12 -0.58
N LYS A 299 -20.58 -10.10 0.28
CA LYS A 299 -19.28 -10.79 0.26
C LYS A 299 -19.00 -11.45 -1.08
N MET A 300 -19.98 -12.18 -1.62
CA MET A 300 -19.87 -12.85 -2.92
C MET A 300 -19.75 -11.86 -4.07
N ALA A 301 -20.63 -10.86 -4.13
CA ALA A 301 -20.66 -9.87 -5.20
C ALA A 301 -19.37 -9.04 -5.28
N LEU A 302 -18.73 -8.78 -4.13
CA LEU A 302 -17.56 -7.93 -4.02
C LEU A 302 -16.25 -8.70 -3.83
N ASN A 303 -16.31 -10.04 -3.81
CA ASN A 303 -15.16 -10.93 -3.65
C ASN A 303 -14.28 -10.54 -2.43
N LEU A 304 -14.94 -10.40 -1.28
CA LEU A 304 -14.28 -10.20 0.02
C LEU A 304 -13.68 -11.51 0.53
N SER A 305 -12.61 -11.41 1.32
CA SER A 305 -12.06 -12.57 2.02
C SER A 305 -12.92 -12.87 3.25
N TYR A 306 -13.12 -11.88 4.12
CA TYR A 306 -13.93 -12.05 5.33
C TYR A 306 -14.92 -10.88 5.48
N HIS A 307 -16.08 -11.17 6.07
CA HIS A 307 -17.09 -10.18 6.39
C HIS A 307 -17.84 -10.68 7.62
N TYR A 308 -17.92 -9.86 8.66
CA TYR A 308 -18.39 -10.31 9.97
C TYR A 308 -18.86 -9.15 10.82
N THR A 309 -19.45 -9.47 11.96
CA THR A 309 -19.72 -8.51 13.02
C THR A 309 -19.16 -9.02 14.34
N PHE A 310 -18.77 -8.09 15.22
CA PHE A 310 -18.24 -8.41 16.54
C PHE A 310 -18.57 -7.31 17.54
N ASN A 311 -18.49 -7.66 18.82
CA ASN A 311 -18.49 -6.73 19.94
C ASN A 311 -17.17 -6.80 20.70
N LEU A 312 -16.82 -5.69 21.35
CA LEU A 312 -15.67 -5.64 22.25
C LEU A 312 -16.02 -6.21 23.62
N LEU A 313 -15.02 -6.83 24.25
CA LEU A 313 -15.06 -7.32 25.62
C LEU A 313 -14.09 -6.50 26.44
N TYR A 314 -14.61 -5.87 27.49
CA TYR A 314 -13.79 -5.12 28.44
C TYR A 314 -13.61 -5.95 29.71
N GLY A 315 -12.37 -5.99 30.22
CA GLY A 315 -12.03 -6.66 31.49
C GLY A 315 -11.67 -8.13 31.39
N ASP A 316 -11.56 -8.70 30.18
CA ASP A 316 -10.96 -10.01 29.93
C ASP A 316 -9.53 -9.81 29.40
N SER A 317 -8.55 -10.44 30.06
CA SER A 317 -7.12 -10.34 29.71
C SER A 317 -6.71 -11.23 28.55
N GLU A 318 -7.49 -12.26 28.25
CA GLU A 318 -7.21 -13.26 27.23
C GLU A 318 -7.97 -12.98 25.93
N ASN A 319 -9.17 -12.40 26.02
CA ASN A 319 -10.01 -12.06 24.88
C ASN A 319 -10.49 -10.61 24.98
N ASN A 320 -10.53 -9.88 23.87
CA ASN A 320 -11.00 -8.50 23.84
C ASN A 320 -12.15 -8.28 22.84
N CYS A 321 -12.61 -9.34 22.18
CA CYS A 321 -13.79 -9.30 21.33
C CYS A 321 -14.45 -10.68 21.20
N PHE A 322 -15.69 -10.69 20.70
CA PHE A 322 -16.36 -11.90 20.25
C PHE A 322 -17.17 -11.65 18.99
N TYR A 323 -17.17 -12.64 18.09
CA TYR A 323 -17.91 -12.58 16.84
C TYR A 323 -19.40 -12.88 17.05
N ILE A 324 -20.25 -12.21 16.28
CA ILE A 324 -21.71 -12.35 16.36
C ILE A 324 -22.28 -12.86 15.04
N MET A 325 -21.83 -12.34 13.91
CA MET A 325 -22.21 -12.83 12.58
C MET A 325 -20.94 -13.06 11.77
N ASP A 326 -20.88 -14.19 11.06
CA ASP A 326 -19.77 -14.54 10.18
C ASP A 326 -20.31 -15.18 8.90
N VAL A 327 -19.97 -14.63 7.73
CA VAL A 327 -20.41 -15.13 6.41
C VAL A 327 -19.41 -16.10 5.77
N ASN A 328 -18.42 -16.57 6.52
CA ASN A 328 -17.47 -17.57 6.06
C ASN A 328 -18.02 -19.00 6.18
N GLU A 329 -17.39 -19.92 5.48
CA GLU A 329 -17.77 -21.34 5.48
C GLU A 329 -16.53 -22.22 5.76
N GLY A 330 -16.76 -23.48 6.11
CA GLY A 330 -15.69 -24.45 6.34
C GLY A 330 -14.76 -24.03 7.48
N ASN A 331 -13.45 -24.14 7.27
CA ASN A 331 -12.45 -23.88 8.31
C ASN A 331 -12.27 -22.39 8.64
N GLU A 332 -12.78 -21.49 7.78
CA GLU A 332 -12.73 -20.04 7.99
C GLU A 332 -13.94 -19.53 8.76
N TYR A 333 -14.96 -20.37 8.91
CA TYR A 333 -16.15 -20.07 9.68
C TYR A 333 -15.87 -19.95 11.17
N THR A 334 -16.37 -18.88 11.78
CA THR A 334 -16.33 -18.66 13.22
C THR A 334 -17.75 -18.72 13.81
N PRO A 335 -18.04 -19.72 14.67
CA PRO A 335 -19.34 -19.81 15.32
C PRO A 335 -19.68 -18.58 16.15
N ILE A 336 -20.96 -18.26 16.24
CA ILE A 336 -21.45 -17.15 17.04
C ILE A 336 -20.96 -17.24 18.49
N GLY A 337 -20.52 -16.11 19.05
CA GLY A 337 -20.00 -16.03 20.42
C GLY A 337 -18.58 -16.55 20.58
N SER A 338 -17.87 -16.83 19.49
CA SER A 338 -16.45 -17.18 19.56
C SER A 338 -15.63 -15.97 19.97
N TYR A 339 -14.82 -16.17 21.00
CA TYR A 339 -13.89 -15.17 21.51
C TYR A 339 -12.65 -15.08 20.62
N ASP A 340 -12.10 -13.88 20.53
CA ASP A 340 -10.84 -13.60 19.84
C ASP A 340 -10.10 -12.46 20.52
N ASN A 341 -8.81 -12.33 20.18
CA ASN A 341 -7.92 -11.34 20.74
C ASN A 341 -7.27 -10.52 19.62
N MET A 342 -7.74 -9.28 19.48
CA MET A 342 -7.19 -8.28 18.56
C MET A 342 -5.88 -7.68 19.09
N SER A 343 -4.98 -7.35 18.18
CA SER A 343 -3.78 -6.58 18.52
C SER A 343 -4.14 -5.20 19.07
N THR A 344 -3.25 -4.56 19.84
CA THR A 344 -3.50 -3.24 20.46
C THR A 344 -3.91 -2.18 19.43
N LYS A 345 -3.29 -2.15 18.25
CA LYS A 345 -3.61 -1.17 17.19
C LYS A 345 -5.03 -1.37 16.65
N ASP A 346 -5.48 -2.62 16.56
CA ASP A 346 -6.78 -2.97 15.99
C ASP A 346 -7.90 -2.81 16.99
N LEU A 347 -7.62 -3.16 18.24
CA LEU A 347 -8.48 -2.81 19.37
C LEU A 347 -8.70 -1.30 19.40
N THR A 348 -7.64 -0.49 19.27
CA THR A 348 -7.78 0.98 19.20
C THR A 348 -8.66 1.42 18.02
N GLY A 349 -8.51 0.79 16.86
CA GLY A 349 -9.35 1.05 15.68
C GLY A 349 -10.83 0.73 15.94
N ALA A 350 -11.12 -0.44 16.52
CA ALA A 350 -12.47 -0.85 16.89
C ALA A 350 -13.06 0.02 18.02
N GLU A 351 -12.25 0.41 19.01
CA GLU A 351 -12.65 1.32 20.09
C GLU A 351 -13.01 2.70 19.55
N ASN A 352 -12.29 3.23 18.56
CA ASN A 352 -12.67 4.48 17.91
C ASN A 352 -14.01 4.37 17.17
N VAL A 353 -14.28 3.22 16.54
CA VAL A 353 -15.60 2.95 15.93
C VAL A 353 -16.71 2.97 16.99
N ILE A 354 -16.54 2.22 18.08
CA ILE A 354 -17.58 2.10 19.12
C ILE A 354 -17.75 3.40 19.91
N LEU A 355 -16.67 4.00 20.37
CA LEU A 355 -16.70 5.13 21.30
C LEU A 355 -16.86 6.48 20.61
N ARG A 356 -16.43 6.60 19.34
CA ARG A 356 -16.40 7.88 18.62
C ARG A 356 -17.20 7.87 17.33
N ASN A 357 -17.74 6.71 16.92
CA ASN A 357 -18.41 6.54 15.63
C ASN A 357 -17.49 6.94 14.45
N GLU A 358 -16.19 6.69 14.58
CA GLU A 358 -15.19 6.93 13.54
C GLU A 358 -14.87 5.63 12.81
N THR A 359 -15.16 5.55 11.51
CA THR A 359 -14.79 4.37 10.71
C THR A 359 -13.28 4.17 10.68
N TYR A 360 -12.83 2.93 10.66
CA TYR A 360 -11.41 2.58 10.70
C TYR A 360 -11.00 1.76 9.48
N VAL A 361 -9.77 1.96 8.99
CA VAL A 361 -9.12 1.10 8.00
C VAL A 361 -7.70 0.84 8.44
N SER A 362 -7.29 -0.42 8.44
CA SER A 362 -5.92 -0.79 8.83
C SER A 362 -4.94 -0.65 7.66
N ASP A 363 -3.66 -0.57 8.02
CA ASP A 363 -2.59 -0.96 7.12
C ASP A 363 -2.63 -2.46 6.81
N ILE A 364 -1.85 -2.89 5.81
CA ILE A 364 -1.62 -4.31 5.55
C ILE A 364 -0.84 -4.91 6.73
N LYS A 365 -1.33 -6.01 7.30
CA LYS A 365 -0.72 -6.66 8.47
C LYS A 365 -0.99 -8.16 8.50
N LEU A 366 -0.12 -8.89 9.20
CA LEU A 366 -0.28 -10.32 9.44
C LEU A 366 -1.13 -10.59 10.68
N TRP A 367 -2.27 -11.24 10.50
CA TRP A 367 -3.08 -11.83 11.55
C TRP A 367 -2.67 -13.28 11.76
N LYS A 368 -2.42 -13.65 13.02
CA LYS A 368 -1.91 -14.99 13.36
C LYS A 368 -2.80 -16.12 12.86
N LYS A 369 -4.13 -15.95 12.94
CA LYS A 369 -5.13 -16.94 12.51
C LYS A 369 -5.50 -16.80 11.03
N TRP A 370 -5.53 -15.58 10.51
CA TRP A 370 -6.21 -15.25 9.25
C TRP A 370 -5.28 -14.87 8.10
N GLY A 371 -3.98 -14.77 8.34
CA GLY A 371 -3.00 -14.41 7.31
C GLY A 371 -2.85 -12.91 7.12
N LEU A 372 -2.36 -12.51 5.94
CA LEU A 372 -1.96 -11.12 5.68
C LEU A 372 -3.16 -10.35 5.12
N LEU A 373 -3.75 -9.48 5.93
CA LEU A 373 -5.03 -8.83 5.63
C LEU A 373 -4.93 -7.30 5.65
N LYS A 374 -5.92 -6.72 4.99
CA LYS A 374 -6.31 -5.32 5.13
C LYS A 374 -7.78 -5.28 5.54
N VAL A 375 -8.08 -4.56 6.62
CA VAL A 375 -9.40 -4.59 7.27
C VAL A 375 -10.03 -3.21 7.34
N ALA A 376 -11.35 -3.14 7.28
CA ALA A 376 -12.11 -1.93 7.62
C ALA A 376 -13.22 -2.24 8.62
N TYR A 377 -13.47 -1.28 9.50
CA TYR A 377 -14.48 -1.34 10.55
C TYR A 377 -15.46 -0.17 10.46
N ALA A 378 -16.74 -0.46 10.67
CA ALA A 378 -17.81 0.53 10.77
C ALA A 378 -18.80 0.17 11.89
N GLY A 379 -19.43 1.18 12.48
CA GLY A 379 -20.28 1.02 13.65
C GLY A 379 -21.72 0.64 13.29
N ILE A 380 -22.26 -0.38 13.95
CA ILE A 380 -23.67 -0.76 13.93
C ILE A 380 -24.38 0.04 15.01
N LYS A 381 -25.49 0.69 14.65
CA LYS A 381 -26.16 1.65 15.51
C LYS A 381 -27.50 1.15 16.03
N ASN A 382 -27.82 1.50 17.27
CA ASN A 382 -29.17 1.35 17.82
C ASN A 382 -30.06 2.54 17.39
N LYS A 383 -31.34 2.53 17.78
CA LYS A 383 -32.32 3.60 17.50
C LYS A 383 -31.99 4.92 18.19
N SER A 384 -31.19 4.88 19.25
CA SER A 384 -30.63 6.05 19.91
C SER A 384 -29.43 6.64 19.16
N ASN A 385 -29.03 6.05 18.02
CA ASN A 385 -27.87 6.43 17.19
C ASN A 385 -26.52 6.23 17.92
N GLU A 386 -26.49 5.37 18.94
CA GLU A 386 -25.28 4.93 19.62
C GLU A 386 -24.72 3.69 18.92
N VAL A 387 -23.39 3.59 18.82
CA VAL A 387 -22.73 2.42 18.23
C VAL A 387 -22.67 1.31 19.29
N VAL A 388 -23.30 0.18 19.00
CA VAL A 388 -23.41 -0.97 19.92
C VAL A 388 -22.59 -2.19 19.48
N ALA A 389 -22.15 -2.19 18.22
CA ALA A 389 -21.39 -3.27 17.62
C ALA A 389 -20.57 -2.78 16.42
N VAL A 390 -19.68 -3.64 15.91
CA VAL A 390 -18.82 -3.33 14.76
C VAL A 390 -19.05 -4.33 13.64
N THR A 391 -19.13 -3.84 12.40
CA THR A 391 -19.00 -4.63 11.18
C THR A 391 -17.56 -4.58 10.69
N GLY A 392 -16.96 -5.73 10.39
CA GLY A 392 -15.65 -5.87 9.76
C GLY A 392 -15.73 -6.41 8.34
N ALA A 393 -14.92 -5.85 7.45
CA ALA A 393 -14.75 -6.31 6.08
C ALA A 393 -13.26 -6.37 5.74
N ASP A 394 -12.82 -7.53 5.27
CA ASP A 394 -11.40 -7.84 5.13
C ASP A 394 -11.08 -8.42 3.75
N ILE A 395 -9.90 -8.11 3.25
CA ILE A 395 -9.33 -8.72 2.04
C ILE A 395 -7.93 -9.27 2.33
N ASP A 396 -7.66 -10.42 1.75
CA ASP A 396 -6.33 -11.02 1.73
C ASP A 396 -5.40 -10.23 0.80
N VAL A 397 -4.17 -10.02 1.25
CA VAL A 397 -3.12 -9.28 0.52
C VAL A 397 -2.75 -9.94 -0.80
N SER A 398 -2.96 -11.24 -0.98
CA SER A 398 -2.78 -11.90 -2.27
C SER A 398 -3.66 -11.26 -3.36
N ILE A 399 -4.85 -10.76 -3.01
CA ILE A 399 -5.73 -10.03 -3.93
C ILE A 399 -5.08 -8.71 -4.34
N ILE A 400 -4.55 -7.96 -3.36
CA ILE A 400 -3.84 -6.69 -3.60
C ILE A 400 -2.57 -6.95 -4.43
N SER A 401 -1.80 -7.97 -4.07
CA SER A 401 -0.54 -8.35 -4.71
C SER A 401 -0.76 -8.81 -6.14
N LYS A 402 -1.83 -9.57 -6.41
CA LYS A 402 -2.22 -9.97 -7.77
C LYS A 402 -2.53 -8.76 -8.63
N LYS A 403 -3.35 -7.83 -8.13
CA LYS A 403 -3.68 -6.59 -8.84
C LYS A 403 -2.46 -5.70 -9.06
N THR A 404 -1.60 -5.60 -8.06
CA THR A 404 -0.34 -4.84 -8.16
C THR A 404 0.61 -5.48 -9.18
N LYS A 405 0.67 -6.82 -9.25
CA LYS A 405 1.48 -7.54 -10.25
C LYS A 405 0.94 -7.39 -11.67
N GLU A 406 -0.39 -7.42 -11.85
CA GLU A 406 -1.04 -7.12 -13.14
C GLU A 406 -0.67 -5.71 -13.62
N ALA A 407 -0.76 -4.70 -12.74
CA ALA A 407 -0.35 -3.33 -13.05
C ALA A 407 1.15 -3.19 -13.33
N LEU A 408 2.00 -3.91 -12.60
CA LEU A 408 3.45 -3.95 -12.82
C LEU A 408 3.79 -4.52 -14.21
N ILE A 409 3.15 -5.62 -14.62
CA ILE A 409 3.38 -6.23 -15.94
C ILE A 409 3.00 -5.24 -17.04
N LEU A 410 1.84 -4.58 -16.92
CA LEU A 410 1.43 -3.55 -17.87
C LEU A 410 2.42 -2.39 -17.93
N SER A 411 2.93 -1.95 -16.78
CA SER A 411 3.94 -0.90 -16.68
C SER A 411 5.26 -1.29 -17.35
N ILE A 412 5.70 -2.53 -17.19
CA ILE A 412 6.89 -3.06 -17.85
C ILE A 412 6.69 -3.10 -19.37
N LEU A 413 5.53 -3.54 -19.86
CA LEU A 413 5.23 -3.56 -21.30
C LEU A 413 5.27 -2.15 -21.91
N ILE A 414 4.68 -1.17 -21.23
CA ILE A 414 4.74 0.24 -21.64
C ILE A 414 6.20 0.74 -21.61
N GLY A 415 6.97 0.38 -20.58
CA GLY A 415 8.39 0.73 -20.48
C GLY A 415 9.25 0.14 -21.60
N ILE A 416 9.02 -1.12 -21.96
CA ILE A 416 9.70 -1.77 -23.10
C ILE A 416 9.33 -1.08 -24.41
N LEU A 417 8.05 -0.75 -24.61
CA LEU A 417 7.60 -0.03 -25.81
C LEU A 417 8.25 1.35 -25.89
N ALA A 418 8.30 2.10 -24.77
CA ALA A 418 8.97 3.39 -24.69
C ALA A 418 10.48 3.28 -24.96
N LEU A 419 11.12 2.21 -24.49
CA LEU A 419 12.53 1.92 -24.76
C LEU A 419 12.77 1.66 -26.25
N ILE A 420 11.94 0.85 -26.90
CA ILE A 420 12.01 0.59 -28.34
C ILE A 420 11.85 1.89 -29.12
N ILE A 421 10.84 2.70 -28.77
CA ILE A 421 10.62 4.02 -29.39
C ILE A 421 11.83 4.94 -29.19
N GLY A 422 12.41 4.98 -27.99
CA GLY A 422 13.58 5.78 -27.67
C GLY A 422 14.83 5.36 -28.45
N ILE A 423 15.05 4.06 -28.63
CA ILE A 423 16.13 3.51 -29.46
C ILE A 423 15.90 3.88 -30.93
N LEU A 424 14.68 3.69 -31.44
CA LEU A 424 14.34 4.04 -32.82
C LEU A 424 14.52 5.54 -33.07
N ALA A 425 14.03 6.40 -32.16
CA ALA A 425 14.21 7.84 -32.24
C ALA A 425 15.69 8.23 -32.22
N SER A 426 16.49 7.64 -31.32
CA SER A 426 17.94 7.87 -31.27
C SER A 426 18.63 7.46 -32.58
N TYR A 427 18.22 6.33 -33.16
CA TYR A 427 18.72 5.86 -34.46
C TYR A 427 18.33 6.82 -35.61
N PHE A 428 17.10 7.32 -35.63
CA PHE A 428 16.66 8.30 -36.63
C PHE A 428 17.43 9.63 -36.53
N ILE A 429 17.64 10.15 -35.32
CA ILE A 429 18.46 11.35 -35.06
C ILE A 429 19.89 11.12 -35.56
N ALA A 430 20.45 9.96 -35.24
CA ALA A 430 21.76 9.52 -35.70
C ALA A 430 21.90 9.55 -37.23
N MET A 431 20.93 8.98 -37.95
CA MET A 431 21.00 8.91 -39.40
C MET A 431 20.70 10.24 -40.09
N LYS A 432 19.72 11.00 -39.61
CA LYS A 432 19.26 12.23 -40.29
C LYS A 432 20.06 13.47 -39.95
N ILE A 433 20.71 13.52 -38.79
CA ILE A 433 21.41 14.72 -38.33
C ILE A 433 22.90 14.45 -38.21
N ILE A 434 23.28 13.43 -37.43
CA ILE A 434 24.69 13.22 -37.07
C ILE A 434 25.54 12.79 -38.27
N ARG A 435 25.05 11.85 -39.09
CA ARG A 435 25.79 11.38 -40.28
C ARG A 435 26.03 12.50 -41.32
N PRO A 436 25.03 13.29 -41.74
CA PRO A 436 25.26 14.42 -42.65
C PRO A 436 26.29 15.43 -42.10
N ILE A 437 26.27 15.71 -40.80
CA ILE A 437 27.26 16.57 -40.15
C ILE A 437 28.67 15.95 -40.25
N GLU A 438 28.83 14.64 -40.02
CA GLU A 438 30.10 13.95 -40.21
C GLU A 438 30.57 13.99 -41.68
N THR A 439 29.67 13.87 -42.65
CA THR A 439 29.99 13.99 -44.08
C THR A 439 30.47 15.40 -44.43
N LEU A 440 29.75 16.44 -44.01
CA LEU A 440 30.16 17.84 -44.19
C LEU A 440 31.53 18.09 -43.55
N LYS A 441 31.73 17.61 -42.31
CA LYS A 441 33.02 17.70 -41.63
C LYS A 441 34.14 17.05 -42.44
N THR A 442 33.91 15.86 -42.99
CA THR A 442 34.93 15.10 -43.72
C THR A 442 35.27 15.78 -45.05
N SER A 443 34.29 16.27 -45.80
CA SER A 443 34.54 17.03 -47.03
C SER A 443 35.19 18.38 -46.77
N ALA A 444 34.84 19.07 -45.69
CA ALA A 444 35.53 20.30 -45.27
C ALA A 444 37.03 20.04 -45.01
N LEU A 445 37.36 18.92 -44.35
CA LEU A 445 38.75 18.52 -44.13
C LEU A 445 39.50 18.16 -45.43
N LYS A 446 38.83 17.60 -46.44
CA LYS A 446 39.43 17.32 -47.76
C LYS A 446 39.73 18.62 -48.53
N ILE A 447 38.79 19.56 -48.53
CA ILE A 447 38.99 20.90 -49.12
C ILE A 447 40.17 21.59 -48.44
N ALA A 448 40.24 21.56 -47.10
CA ALA A 448 41.37 22.11 -46.35
C ALA A 448 42.72 21.42 -46.65
N ALA A 449 42.71 20.16 -47.10
CA ALA A 449 43.89 19.43 -47.54
C ALA A 449 44.25 19.67 -49.03
N GLY A 450 43.59 20.62 -49.71
CA GLY A 450 43.87 21.01 -51.08
C GLY A 450 43.08 20.24 -52.15
N ASN A 451 42.13 19.39 -51.75
CA ASN A 451 41.25 18.67 -52.69
C ASN A 451 39.95 19.46 -52.90
N TYR A 452 40.03 20.49 -53.74
CA TYR A 452 38.94 21.41 -54.04
C TYR A 452 37.92 20.80 -55.02
N GLY A 453 36.65 21.21 -54.92
CA GLY A 453 35.58 20.73 -55.80
C GLY A 453 34.85 19.46 -55.32
N ASP A 454 35.07 19.00 -54.08
CA ASP A 454 34.25 17.95 -53.47
C ASP A 454 32.82 18.47 -53.25
N ASN A 455 31.81 17.65 -53.59
CA ASN A 455 30.39 17.99 -53.52
C ASN A 455 29.68 17.12 -52.48
N VAL A 456 29.04 17.76 -51.50
CA VAL A 456 28.26 17.11 -50.46
C VAL A 456 26.78 17.29 -50.74
N LEU A 457 26.08 16.21 -51.08
CA LEU A 457 24.64 16.24 -51.31
C LEU A 457 23.88 15.80 -50.04
N ILE A 458 23.23 16.75 -49.35
CA ILE A 458 22.35 16.46 -48.22
C ILE A 458 20.93 16.89 -48.58
N GLN A 459 19.97 15.96 -48.46
CA GLN A 459 18.57 16.20 -48.84
C GLN A 459 17.68 16.56 -47.64
N SER A 460 18.09 16.24 -46.41
CA SER A 460 17.32 16.53 -45.20
C SER A 460 18.19 16.44 -43.93
N PRO A 461 17.81 17.08 -42.81
CA PRO A 461 16.76 18.11 -42.69
C PRO A 461 17.09 19.36 -43.51
N LYS A 462 16.08 20.22 -43.75
CA LYS A 462 16.17 21.37 -44.66
C LYS A 462 17.34 22.29 -44.31
N GLU A 463 17.57 22.50 -43.03
CA GLU A 463 18.65 23.33 -42.50
C GLU A 463 20.04 22.78 -42.88
N LEU A 464 20.22 21.45 -42.88
CA LEU A 464 21.48 20.83 -43.32
C LEU A 464 21.60 20.75 -44.84
N GLN A 465 20.47 20.69 -45.55
CA GLN A 465 20.45 20.79 -47.01
C GLN A 465 20.91 22.18 -47.47
N GLU A 466 20.32 23.24 -46.90
CA GLU A 466 20.72 24.63 -47.18
C GLU A 466 22.22 24.82 -46.88
N LEU A 467 22.69 24.33 -45.73
CA LEU A 467 24.11 24.37 -45.39
C LEU A 467 24.99 23.62 -46.40
N SER A 468 24.54 22.49 -46.93
CA SER A 468 25.30 21.73 -47.94
C SER A 468 25.40 22.45 -49.29
N ILE A 469 24.36 23.21 -49.67
CA ILE A 469 24.33 24.00 -50.91
C ILE A 469 25.35 25.13 -50.80
N GLU A 470 25.30 25.91 -49.72
CA GLU A 470 26.24 27.00 -49.45
C GLU A 470 27.69 26.47 -49.36
N PHE A 471 27.88 25.32 -48.72
CA PHE A 471 29.18 24.65 -48.64
C PHE A 471 29.73 24.25 -50.02
N ASN A 472 28.90 23.69 -50.90
CA ASN A 472 29.32 23.29 -52.24
C ASN A 472 29.64 24.50 -53.13
N GLN A 473 28.89 25.60 -52.99
CA GLN A 473 29.17 26.84 -53.73
C GLN A 473 30.56 27.37 -53.37
N MET A 474 30.87 27.47 -52.08
CA MET A 474 32.21 27.82 -51.60
C MET A 474 33.30 26.86 -52.11
N SER A 475 33.06 25.53 -52.08
CA SER A 475 33.99 24.51 -52.60
C SER A 475 34.31 24.71 -54.09
N SER A 476 33.30 25.05 -54.88
CA SER A 476 33.41 25.29 -56.33
C SER A 476 34.16 26.59 -56.64
N GLU A 477 33.88 27.67 -55.91
CA GLU A 477 34.58 28.95 -56.07
C GLU A 477 36.07 28.82 -55.76
N LEU A 478 36.42 28.07 -54.71
CA LEU A 478 37.81 27.78 -54.35
C LEU A 478 38.53 26.96 -55.42
N ALA A 479 37.89 25.93 -55.97
CA ALA A 479 38.45 25.14 -57.07
C ALA A 479 38.69 25.98 -58.33
N SER A 480 37.78 26.90 -58.65
CA SER A 480 37.93 27.81 -59.80
C SER A 480 39.06 28.82 -59.61
N THR A 481 39.26 29.34 -58.39
CA THR A 481 40.34 30.29 -58.08
C THR A 481 41.71 29.63 -58.18
N VAL A 482 41.84 28.40 -57.67
CA VAL A 482 43.11 27.64 -57.74
C VAL A 482 43.43 27.23 -59.17
N ASN A 483 42.45 26.77 -59.95
CA ASN A 483 42.66 26.44 -61.36
C ASN A 483 42.99 27.69 -62.20
N ASN A 484 42.36 28.85 -61.94
CA ASN A 484 42.67 30.09 -62.64
C ASN A 484 44.11 30.58 -62.37
N ASN A 485 44.64 30.34 -61.16
CA ASN A 485 46.04 30.65 -60.84
C ASN A 485 47.03 29.70 -61.53
N GLU A 486 46.66 28.46 -61.87
CA GLU A 486 47.50 27.56 -62.70
C GLU A 486 47.57 28.03 -64.18
N TYR A 487 46.56 28.75 -64.67
CA TYR A 487 46.56 29.35 -66.02
C TYR A 487 47.32 30.69 -66.09
N GLU A 488 47.62 31.35 -64.97
CA GLU A 488 48.36 32.62 -64.91
C GLU A 488 49.89 32.43 -64.77
N THR A 489 50.38 31.20 -64.59
CA THR A 489 51.81 30.85 -64.40
C THR A 489 52.63 30.63 -65.70
N LEU A 490 52.27 31.26 -66.83
CA LEU A 490 53.09 31.23 -68.05
C LEU A 490 53.62 32.59 -68.51
N GLU A 491 53.26 33.69 -67.87
CA GLU A 491 53.84 35.00 -68.19
C GLU A 491 54.54 35.63 -66.98
N THR A 492 55.77 36.08 -67.24
CA THR A 492 56.64 36.90 -66.39
C THR A 492 57.55 36.18 -65.39
N SER A 493 58.45 35.37 -65.93
CA SER A 493 59.85 35.34 -65.52
C SER A 493 60.52 36.67 -65.87
N ASN A 494 60.98 37.46 -64.89
CA ASN A 494 62.33 38.06 -64.86
C ASN A 494 62.52 39.07 -63.70
N GLU A 495 63.76 39.09 -63.22
CA GLU A 495 64.40 40.07 -62.34
C GLU A 495 64.51 39.76 -60.83
N ASN A 496 65.42 38.79 -60.61
CA ASN A 496 66.69 38.94 -59.88
C ASN A 496 66.78 38.73 -58.36
N HIS A 497 67.20 37.50 -58.02
CA HIS A 497 68.56 37.17 -57.55
C HIS A 497 69.34 38.23 -56.74
N ASN A 498 69.43 38.02 -55.43
CA ASN A 498 70.62 37.51 -54.72
C ASN A 498 70.67 38.04 -53.28
N ALA A 499 70.63 37.12 -52.29
CA ALA A 499 71.75 36.90 -51.38
C ALA A 499 71.33 36.06 -50.16
N LYS A 500 71.47 34.75 -50.31
CA LYS A 500 71.84 33.87 -49.20
C LYS A 500 73.32 34.14 -48.87
N ARG A 501 73.66 34.78 -47.75
CA ARG A 501 74.90 34.44 -47.02
C ARG A 501 74.93 34.91 -45.56
N LYS A 502 74.87 33.88 -44.70
CA LYS A 502 75.49 33.76 -43.37
C LYS A 502 74.92 34.55 -42.19
N LEU A 503 74.22 33.78 -41.35
CA LEU A 503 74.29 33.82 -39.89
C LEU A 503 75.62 34.35 -39.35
N SER A 504 75.56 35.33 -38.43
CA SER A 504 75.91 35.12 -37.02
C SER A 504 75.77 36.41 -36.19
N GLU A 505 75.14 36.27 -35.02
CA GLU A 505 75.33 37.02 -33.75
C GLU A 505 74.57 38.35 -33.48
N LEU A 506 73.46 38.23 -32.71
CA LEU A 506 73.22 38.76 -31.33
C LEU A 506 73.99 40.05 -30.94
N PHE A 507 73.45 41.18 -30.43
CA PHE A 507 72.27 41.51 -29.61
C PHE A 507 71.99 43.05 -29.66
N ILE A 508 70.71 43.45 -29.58
CA ILE A 508 70.06 44.64 -28.91
C ILE A 508 70.67 46.06 -29.07
N LYS A 509 69.92 47.05 -29.62
CA LYS A 509 68.95 47.93 -28.90
C LYS A 509 68.43 49.13 -29.73
N ASN A 510 67.10 49.29 -29.68
CA ASN A 510 66.24 50.50 -29.65
C ASN A 510 66.27 51.52 -30.79
N ASP A 511 65.09 51.72 -31.40
CA ASP A 511 64.11 52.82 -31.20
C ASP A 511 64.46 53.98 -32.14
N THR A 512 63.57 54.61 -32.88
CA THR A 512 62.12 54.53 -33.11
C THR A 512 61.90 55.44 -34.32
N ASP A 513 60.91 55.14 -35.17
CA ASP A 513 59.76 56.04 -35.33
C ASP A 513 58.79 55.50 -36.38
N LEU A 514 57.54 55.26 -35.97
CA LEU A 514 56.38 55.70 -36.74
C LEU A 514 55.16 55.83 -35.83
N GLN A 515 54.54 57.00 -35.89
CA GLN A 515 53.32 57.39 -35.16
C GLN A 515 52.06 56.80 -35.80
N ILE A 516 51.03 56.51 -34.98
CA ILE A 516 49.70 56.09 -35.45
C ILE A 516 48.63 56.99 -34.84
N THR A 517 47.74 57.48 -35.69
CA THR A 517 46.63 58.40 -35.37
C THR A 517 45.28 57.66 -35.36
N GLY A 518 44.42 57.99 -34.39
CA GLY A 518 42.94 57.89 -34.46
C GLY A 518 42.25 56.63 -33.91
N LEU A 519 41.68 56.70 -32.70
CA LEU A 519 40.70 55.73 -32.15
C LEU A 519 39.57 56.47 -31.39
N ARG A 520 38.31 56.08 -31.65
CA ARG A 520 37.04 56.73 -31.23
C ARG A 520 36.43 56.11 -29.94
N GLU A 521 35.22 56.53 -29.57
CA GLU A 521 34.52 56.59 -28.27
C GLU A 521 34.32 55.30 -27.41
N SER A 522 33.81 55.48 -26.19
CA SER A 522 33.82 54.55 -25.04
C SER A 522 32.87 53.32 -25.08
N HIS A 523 32.71 52.67 -26.23
CA HIS A 523 32.03 51.35 -26.37
C HIS A 523 32.79 50.37 -27.29
N HIS A 524 34.08 50.64 -27.56
CA HIS A 524 34.92 49.84 -28.45
C HIS A 524 35.76 48.76 -27.75
N LEU A 525 36.00 47.67 -28.48
CA LEU A 525 36.73 46.49 -28.05
C LEU A 525 38.25 46.70 -28.14
N VAL A 526 38.81 47.27 -27.08
CA VAL A 526 40.27 47.31 -26.88
C VAL A 526 40.65 46.16 -25.94
N GLY A 527 41.72 45.44 -26.21
CA GLY A 527 42.17 44.36 -25.34
C GLY A 527 43.66 44.12 -25.46
N LEU A 528 44.18 43.34 -24.51
CA LEU A 528 45.58 42.96 -24.50
C LEU A 528 45.72 41.47 -24.18
N VAL A 529 46.65 40.81 -24.85
CA VAL A 529 47.01 39.40 -24.67
C VAL A 529 48.50 39.32 -24.47
N GLU A 530 48.88 38.60 -23.42
CA GLU A 530 50.25 38.37 -23.05
C GLU A 530 50.65 36.96 -23.50
N TYR A 531 51.67 36.86 -24.35
CA TYR A 531 52.17 35.57 -24.79
C TYR A 531 53.69 35.57 -24.76
N GLU A 532 54.26 34.64 -23.99
CA GLU A 532 55.69 34.55 -23.70
C GLU A 532 56.27 35.91 -23.24
N ASN A 533 57.17 36.50 -24.03
CA ASN A 533 57.81 37.77 -23.72
C ASN A 533 57.21 38.96 -24.47
N THR A 534 56.07 38.82 -25.17
CA THR A 534 55.49 39.90 -25.98
C THR A 534 54.03 40.17 -25.57
N VAL A 535 53.67 41.44 -25.43
CA VAL A 535 52.30 41.91 -25.19
C VAL A 535 51.71 42.40 -26.50
N TYR A 536 50.59 41.82 -26.91
CA TYR A 536 49.84 42.23 -28.08
C TYR A 536 48.67 43.12 -27.64
N ILE A 537 48.60 44.34 -28.18
CA ILE A 537 47.54 45.31 -27.91
C ILE A 537 46.72 45.47 -29.17
N TYR A 538 45.41 45.36 -29.03
CA TYR A 538 44.49 45.48 -30.15
C TYR A 538 43.33 46.43 -29.85
N ALA A 539 42.84 47.08 -30.89
CA ALA A 539 41.61 47.86 -30.87
C ALA A 539 40.77 47.50 -32.10
N ILE A 540 39.49 47.21 -31.86
CA ILE A 540 38.51 46.90 -32.89
C ILE A 540 37.42 47.98 -32.84
N ASP A 541 37.13 48.57 -33.99
CA ASP A 541 36.06 49.55 -34.19
C ASP A 541 34.71 48.85 -34.38
N GLU A 542 34.29 48.13 -33.33
CA GLU A 542 32.99 47.47 -33.23
C GLU A 542 32.27 48.02 -32.00
N VAL A 543 31.01 48.43 -32.15
CA VAL A 543 30.20 49.05 -31.08
C VAL A 543 29.49 47.95 -30.31
N CYS A 544 29.78 47.81 -29.01
CA CYS A 544 29.09 46.86 -28.13
C CYS A 544 27.97 47.55 -27.32
N HIS A 545 26.85 46.85 -27.10
CA HIS A 545 25.66 47.44 -26.49
C HIS A 545 25.62 47.34 -24.96
N SER A 546 26.54 46.57 -24.34
CA SER A 546 26.68 46.50 -22.88
C SER A 546 28.10 46.16 -22.43
N LEU A 547 28.47 46.56 -21.21
CA LEU A 547 29.76 46.22 -20.59
C LEU A 547 29.98 44.71 -20.50
N LEU A 548 28.94 43.93 -20.19
CA LEU A 548 29.03 42.47 -20.10
C LEU A 548 29.35 41.82 -21.45
N GLU A 549 28.83 42.39 -22.54
CA GLU A 549 29.12 41.96 -23.91
C GLU A 549 30.57 42.27 -24.31
N VAL A 550 31.07 43.45 -23.92
CA VAL A 550 32.49 43.82 -24.07
C VAL A 550 33.38 42.81 -23.33
N TYR A 551 33.06 42.45 -22.08
CA TYR A 551 33.83 41.47 -21.32
C TYR A 551 33.84 40.08 -21.98
N LYS A 552 32.68 39.58 -22.42
CA LYS A 552 32.58 38.25 -23.06
C LYS A 552 33.35 38.21 -24.39
N LYS A 553 33.19 39.22 -25.24
CA LYS A 553 33.90 39.30 -26.52
C LYS A 553 35.41 39.48 -26.32
N ARG A 554 35.85 40.27 -25.33
CA ARG A 554 37.28 40.45 -25.01
C ARG A 554 37.93 39.14 -24.60
N VAL A 555 37.26 38.30 -23.80
CA VAL A 555 37.79 36.98 -23.41
C VAL A 555 37.94 36.07 -24.63
N ILE A 556 36.92 36.03 -25.50
CA ILE A 556 36.95 35.20 -26.72
C ILE A 556 38.07 35.65 -27.66
N ILE A 557 38.19 36.95 -27.91
CA ILE A 557 39.23 37.50 -28.79
C ILE A 557 40.61 37.25 -28.17
N ASN A 558 40.75 37.41 -26.86
CA ASN A 558 42.02 37.13 -26.18
C ASN A 558 42.47 35.67 -26.37
N THR A 559 41.54 34.71 -26.17
CA THR A 559 41.83 33.28 -26.34
C THR A 559 42.13 32.91 -27.80
N LEU A 560 41.47 33.56 -28.76
CA LEU A 560 41.72 33.34 -30.18
C LEU A 560 43.04 33.97 -30.64
N LEU A 561 43.39 35.17 -30.13
CA LEU A 561 44.69 35.79 -30.36
C LEU A 561 45.82 34.90 -29.84
N GLU A 562 45.69 34.38 -28.62
CA GLU A 562 46.70 33.51 -27.99
C GLU A 562 46.93 32.23 -28.83
N LYS A 563 45.85 31.60 -29.32
CA LYS A 563 45.94 30.44 -30.22
C LYS A 563 46.51 30.79 -31.60
N ALA A 564 46.19 31.97 -32.14
CA ALA A 564 46.73 32.42 -33.42
C ALA A 564 48.23 32.75 -33.32
N ILE A 565 48.69 33.25 -32.17
CA ILE A 565 50.11 33.45 -31.88
C ILE A 565 50.82 32.08 -31.81
N LEU A 566 50.28 31.11 -31.05
CA LEU A 566 50.82 29.75 -30.93
C LEU A 566 50.96 29.01 -32.26
N SER A 567 50.06 29.29 -33.21
CA SER A 567 50.02 28.63 -34.52
C SER A 567 50.60 29.47 -35.65
N ASN A 568 51.11 30.67 -35.35
CA ASN A 568 51.69 31.62 -36.31
C ASN A 568 50.72 32.06 -37.44
N THR A 569 49.41 32.14 -37.13
CA THR A 569 48.31 32.47 -38.07
C THR A 569 47.69 33.84 -37.79
N LEU A 570 48.47 34.78 -37.25
CA LEU A 570 47.98 36.09 -36.80
C LEU A 570 47.30 36.93 -37.91
N LEU A 571 47.75 36.74 -39.16
CA LEU A 571 47.21 37.46 -40.33
C LEU A 571 45.75 37.09 -40.61
N ASP A 572 45.39 35.81 -40.42
CA ASP A 572 44.03 35.31 -40.65
C ASP A 572 43.07 35.84 -39.59
N LEU A 573 43.56 35.98 -38.35
CA LEU A 573 42.79 36.59 -37.27
C LEU A 573 42.51 38.07 -37.53
N SER A 574 43.45 38.78 -38.19
CA SER A 574 43.30 40.20 -38.47
C SER A 574 42.14 40.52 -39.41
N HIS A 575 41.88 39.61 -40.36
CA HIS A 575 40.77 39.71 -41.30
C HIS A 575 39.42 39.38 -40.66
N ALA A 576 39.40 38.45 -39.70
CA ALA A 576 38.16 38.02 -39.04
C ALA A 576 37.57 39.10 -38.10
N PHE A 577 38.41 39.87 -37.40
CA PHE A 577 37.96 40.82 -36.37
C PHE A 577 38.10 42.30 -36.75
N LYS A 578 38.57 42.63 -37.97
CA LYS A 578 38.78 44.01 -38.45
C LYS A 578 39.43 44.91 -37.39
N PHE A 579 40.61 44.52 -36.91
CA PHE A 579 41.35 45.36 -35.97
C PHE A 579 41.66 46.70 -36.63
N THR A 580 41.16 47.78 -36.04
CA THR A 580 41.58 49.13 -36.42
C THR A 580 43.05 49.36 -36.11
N ASN A 581 43.56 48.74 -35.05
CA ASN A 581 44.95 48.84 -34.61
C ASN A 581 45.35 47.52 -33.92
N LEU A 582 46.50 46.93 -34.29
CA LEU A 582 47.06 45.74 -33.66
C LEU A 582 48.58 45.87 -33.65
N PHE A 583 49.18 45.97 -32.46
CA PHE A 583 50.63 46.16 -32.29
C PHE A 583 51.17 45.23 -31.20
N SER A 584 52.41 44.79 -31.35
CA SER A 584 53.11 43.95 -30.39
C SER A 584 54.24 44.72 -29.71
N ILE A 585 54.44 44.50 -28.42
CA ILE A 585 55.48 45.15 -27.62
C ILE A 585 56.21 44.10 -26.77
N ASP A 586 57.54 44.05 -26.87
CA ASP A 586 58.36 43.10 -26.10
C ASP A 586 58.48 43.52 -24.62
N LYS A 587 58.28 42.59 -23.69
CA LYS A 587 58.20 42.81 -22.24
C LYS A 587 59.50 43.34 -21.64
N GLU A 588 60.65 43.01 -22.23
CA GLU A 588 61.95 43.52 -21.76
C GLU A 588 62.09 45.05 -21.91
N ASN A 589 61.29 45.67 -22.78
CA ASN A 589 61.19 47.13 -22.89
C ASN A 589 60.21 47.77 -21.89
N LEU A 590 59.59 46.99 -20.99
CA LEU A 590 58.57 47.43 -20.03
C LEU A 590 58.92 47.13 -18.56
N LYS A 591 59.42 48.13 -17.83
CA LYS A 591 59.12 48.29 -16.38
C LYS A 591 57.65 48.74 -16.14
N ILE A 592 56.77 48.57 -17.12
CA ILE A 592 55.57 49.42 -17.37
C ILE A 592 54.25 48.61 -17.40
N ILE A 593 54.25 47.30 -17.12
CA ILE A 593 53.03 46.47 -17.23
C ILE A 593 51.97 46.84 -16.18
N ASN A 594 52.38 47.17 -14.94
CA ASN A 594 51.42 47.52 -13.88
C ASN A 594 50.70 48.87 -14.11
N ASN A 595 51.29 49.79 -14.86
CA ASN A 595 50.69 51.11 -15.13
C ASN A 595 49.78 51.10 -16.38
N LEU A 596 49.98 50.14 -17.30
CA LEU A 596 49.16 49.95 -18.50
C LEU A 596 47.80 49.31 -18.18
N TYR A 597 47.79 48.26 -17.36
CA TYR A 597 46.55 47.59 -16.92
C TYR A 597 45.61 48.53 -16.15
N GLN A 598 46.17 49.41 -15.30
CA GLN A 598 45.40 50.34 -14.48
C GLN A 598 44.83 51.53 -15.28
N ASN A 599 45.54 52.01 -16.32
CA ASN A 599 45.13 53.23 -17.05
C ASN A 599 44.21 52.98 -18.26
N PHE A 600 44.23 51.79 -18.87
CA PHE A 600 43.33 51.44 -19.99
C PHE A 600 41.88 51.14 -19.57
N LEU A 601 41.67 50.84 -18.29
CA LEU A 601 40.35 50.57 -17.72
C LEU A 601 39.58 51.83 -17.31
N ILE A 602 40.20 53.02 -17.39
CA ILE A 602 39.61 54.28 -16.91
C ILE A 602 39.19 55.13 -18.12
N PRO A 603 37.88 55.32 -18.36
CA PRO A 603 37.39 56.15 -19.47
C PRO A 603 37.82 57.62 -19.33
N ILE A 604 37.93 58.35 -20.44
CA ILE A 604 38.17 59.81 -20.44
C ILE A 604 36.99 60.46 -19.71
N LYS A 605 37.27 61.24 -18.66
CA LYS A 605 36.24 61.97 -17.92
C LYS A 605 35.52 62.94 -18.86
N GLU A 606 34.21 63.13 -18.69
CA GLU A 606 33.36 63.87 -19.64
C GLU A 606 33.89 65.27 -20.03
N ASN A 607 34.69 65.92 -19.18
CA ASN A 607 35.16 67.30 -19.34
C ASN A 607 36.57 67.44 -19.96
N GLU A 608 37.25 66.35 -20.33
CA GLU A 608 38.57 66.42 -20.98
C GLU A 608 38.46 66.19 -22.50
N GLN A 609 38.97 67.15 -23.30
CA GLN A 609 38.99 67.01 -24.76
C GLN A 609 40.13 66.13 -25.25
N SER A 610 41.14 65.83 -24.43
CA SER A 610 42.16 64.86 -24.79
C SER A 610 42.93 64.33 -23.60
N LYS A 611 43.38 63.07 -23.67
CA LYS A 611 44.30 62.45 -22.73
C LYS A 611 45.55 61.96 -23.46
N THR A 612 46.71 62.49 -23.11
CA THR A 612 48.00 62.03 -23.64
C THR A 612 48.64 61.04 -22.68
N ILE A 613 48.98 59.85 -23.16
CA ILE A 613 49.76 58.86 -22.44
C ILE A 613 51.15 58.81 -23.08
N VAL A 614 52.18 59.19 -22.33
CA VAL A 614 53.57 59.22 -22.82
C VAL A 614 54.31 58.02 -22.26
N ILE A 615 54.90 57.21 -23.15
CA ILE A 615 55.70 56.04 -22.80
C ILE A 615 57.04 56.15 -23.54
N LYS A 616 58.09 56.57 -22.82
CA LYS A 616 59.39 56.95 -23.38
C LYS A 616 59.21 57.93 -24.57
N ASP A 617 59.70 57.60 -25.76
CA ASP A 617 59.66 58.47 -26.93
C ASP A 617 58.32 58.39 -27.69
N ILE A 618 57.42 57.51 -27.26
CA ILE A 618 56.11 57.30 -27.87
C ILE A 618 55.05 58.09 -27.09
N LYS A 619 54.49 59.12 -27.72
CA LYS A 619 53.34 59.86 -27.20
C LYS A 619 52.05 59.37 -27.84
N ILE A 620 51.13 58.87 -27.03
CA ILE A 620 49.80 58.44 -27.45
C ILE A 620 48.80 59.51 -27.03
N LEU A 621 48.36 60.34 -28.00
CA LEU A 621 47.36 61.39 -27.78
C LEU A 621 45.96 60.86 -28.10
N ILE A 622 45.04 60.89 -27.13
CA ILE A 622 43.65 60.48 -27.31
C ILE A 622 42.80 61.75 -27.25
N THR A 623 42.07 62.13 -28.31
CA THR A 623 41.28 63.39 -28.38
C THR A 623 39.78 63.13 -28.62
N LYS A 624 38.92 64.03 -28.14
CA LYS A 624 37.46 64.03 -28.22
C LYS A 624 37.06 65.01 -29.34
N LYS A 625 36.31 64.56 -30.35
CA LYS A 625 35.99 65.39 -31.53
C LYS A 625 34.52 65.83 -31.52
N GLU A 626 34.27 67.12 -31.67
CA GLU A 626 32.91 67.66 -31.80
C GLU A 626 32.31 67.41 -33.18
N LYS A 627 31.00 67.11 -33.22
CA LYS A 627 30.20 66.87 -34.42
C LYS A 627 30.18 68.11 -35.31
N LEU A 628 30.68 67.99 -36.54
CA LEU A 628 30.20 68.83 -37.65
C LEU A 628 28.95 68.14 -38.21
N SER A 629 27.88 68.95 -38.31
CA SER A 629 26.48 68.63 -38.63
C SER A 629 26.27 67.69 -39.80
#